data_AF-A0AAD6CAR7-F1
#
_entry.id   AF-A0AAD6CAR7-F1
#
_cell.length_a   1.000
_cell.length_b   1.000
_cell.length_c   1.000
_cell.angle_alpha   90.00
_cell.angle_beta   90.00
_cell.angle_gamma   90.00
#
_symmetry.space_group_name_H-M   'P 1'
#
loop_
_entity.id
_entity.type
_entity.pdbx_description
1 polymer ?
#
loop_
_entity_poly.entity_id
_entity_poly.type
_entity_poly.pdbx_seq_one_letter_code
_entity_poly.pdbx_strand_id
1 'polypeptide(L)'
;MSARRPHGQSYADVAAKPAPESDSDITPAVPANVIYKLLAFTAAMVFGPIGIYFLTVNTVFRGNSTFAGIAAAIAANVVLFAYIYVAWLEDQGEQKEADKAKSKKAQ
;
A
#
# COMPACT_ATOMS: atom_id res chain seq x y z
N MET A 1 41.65 53.32 -6.12
CA MET A 1 40.62 53.66 -5.11
C MET A 1 40.13 52.37 -4.47
N SER A 2 40.36 52.24 -3.17
CA SER A 2 40.25 51.01 -2.38
C SER A 2 38.84 50.43 -2.33
N ALA A 3 38.77 49.10 -2.40
CA ALA A 3 37.59 48.30 -2.16
C ALA A 3 36.97 48.62 -0.80
N ARG A 4 35.67 48.95 -0.78
CA ARG A 4 34.86 48.91 0.44
C ARG A 4 33.91 47.73 0.36
N ARG A 5 34.32 46.64 1.02
CA ARG A 5 33.42 45.53 1.39
C ARG A 5 32.41 46.06 2.40
N PRO A 6 31.10 45.92 2.22
CA PRO A 6 30.16 46.14 3.31
C PRO A 6 30.24 44.95 4.26
N HIS A 7 31.02 45.10 5.34
CA HIS A 7 30.88 44.30 6.56
C HIS A 7 29.66 44.83 7.32
N GLY A 8 28.70 43.96 7.62
CA GLY A 8 27.63 44.28 8.55
C GLY A 8 26.34 43.49 8.36
N GLN A 9 26.41 42.17 8.22
CA GLN A 9 25.28 41.35 8.67
C GLN A 9 25.59 40.97 10.12
N SER A 10 24.89 41.62 11.06
CA SER A 10 25.03 41.34 12.48
C SER A 10 24.49 39.94 12.73
N TYR A 11 25.10 39.19 13.65
CA TYR A 11 24.58 37.88 14.08
C TYR A 11 23.13 37.97 14.60
N ALA A 12 22.70 39.15 15.05
CA ALA A 12 21.32 39.45 15.40
C ALA A 12 20.37 39.43 14.17
N ASP A 13 20.84 39.82 12.99
CA ASP A 13 20.05 39.82 11.75
C ASP A 13 19.86 38.40 11.18
N VAL A 14 20.85 37.52 11.41
CA VAL A 14 20.76 36.09 11.03
C VAL A 14 19.86 35.33 12.01
N ALA A 15 19.89 35.69 13.30
CA ALA A 15 19.03 35.10 14.34
C ALA A 15 17.57 35.58 14.27
N ALA A 16 17.32 36.78 13.74
CA ALA A 16 15.98 37.34 13.57
C ALA A 16 15.28 36.89 12.28
N LYS A 17 15.98 36.18 11.38
CA LYS A 17 15.35 35.63 10.19
C LYS A 17 14.57 34.38 10.60
N PRO A 18 13.22 34.37 10.51
CA PRO A 18 12.47 33.15 10.79
C PRO A 18 13.01 32.04 9.89
N ALA A 19 13.30 30.89 10.48
CA ALA A 19 13.66 29.70 9.72
C ALA A 19 12.60 29.50 8.64
N PRO A 20 12.96 29.18 7.38
CA PRO A 20 11.95 28.89 6.37
C PRO A 20 11.07 27.78 6.94
N GLU A 21 9.78 28.07 7.13
CA GLU A 21 8.80 27.05 7.51
C GLU A 21 8.83 25.99 6.41
N SER A 22 9.52 24.88 6.70
CA SER A 22 9.46 23.69 5.88
C SER A 22 8.09 23.09 6.13
N ASP A 23 7.16 23.40 5.23
CA ASP A 23 5.85 22.76 5.16
C ASP A 23 6.08 21.25 5.24
N SER A 24 5.65 20.65 6.35
CA SER A 24 5.81 19.21 6.57
C SER A 24 4.76 18.55 5.69
N ASP A 25 5.13 18.29 4.44
CA ASP A 25 4.25 17.63 3.49
C ASP A 25 3.91 16.22 3.99
N ILE A 26 2.69 16.10 4.53
CA ILE A 26 2.10 14.86 5.02
C ILE A 26 1.31 14.13 3.93
N THR A 27 1.37 14.60 2.69
CA THR A 27 0.69 13.93 1.58
C THR A 27 1.22 12.50 1.49
N PRO A 28 0.34 11.48 1.52
CA PRO A 28 0.79 10.09 1.50
C PRO A 28 1.64 9.81 0.25
N ALA A 29 2.92 9.54 0.45
CA ALA A 29 3.86 9.19 -0.63
C ALA A 29 3.51 7.86 -1.31
N VAL A 30 2.61 7.07 -0.71
CA VAL A 30 2.16 5.77 -1.23
C VAL A 30 0.82 5.94 -1.93
N PRO A 31 0.66 5.48 -3.19
CA PRO A 31 -0.59 5.60 -3.94
C PRO A 31 -1.76 4.95 -3.20
N ALA A 32 -2.92 5.63 -3.16
CA ALA A 32 -4.12 5.15 -2.46
C ALA A 32 -4.58 3.74 -2.92
N ASN A 33 -4.37 3.41 -4.19
CA ASN A 33 -4.65 2.08 -4.73
C ASN A 33 -3.90 0.97 -3.97
N VAL A 34 -2.63 1.20 -3.62
CA VAL A 34 -1.82 0.24 -2.84
C VAL A 34 -2.41 0.06 -1.44
N ILE A 35 -2.84 1.16 -0.81
CA ILE A 35 -3.44 1.12 0.53
C ILE A 35 -4.70 0.24 0.53
N TYR A 36 -5.60 0.41 -0.44
CA TYR A 36 -6.81 -0.40 -0.54
C TYR A 36 -6.50 -1.89 -0.74
N LYS A 37 -5.49 -2.23 -1.56
CA LYS A 37 -5.06 -3.62 -1.75
C LYS A 37 -4.52 -4.24 -0.47
N LEU A 38 -3.63 -3.54 0.23
CA LEU A 38 -3.07 -4.02 1.50
C LEU A 38 -4.17 -4.24 2.54
N LEU A 39 -5.15 -3.34 2.61
CA LEU A 39 -6.29 -3.47 3.50
C LEU A 39 -7.18 -4.66 3.10
N ALA A 40 -7.49 -4.81 1.81
CA ALA A 40 -8.29 -5.91 1.30
C ALA A 40 -7.64 -7.27 1.55
N PHE A 41 -6.33 -7.40 1.32
CA PHE A 41 -5.61 -8.65 1.59
C PHE A 41 -5.52 -8.97 3.08
N THR A 42 -5.29 -7.95 3.90
CA THR A 42 -5.29 -8.12 5.35
C THR A 42 -6.66 -8.61 5.83
N ALA A 43 -7.73 -7.97 5.36
CA ALA A 43 -9.09 -8.40 5.64
C ALA A 43 -9.35 -9.83 5.14
N ALA A 44 -8.95 -10.16 3.91
CA ALA A 44 -9.13 -11.50 3.35
C ALA A 44 -8.40 -12.59 4.15
N MET A 45 -7.19 -12.31 4.64
CA MET A 45 -6.41 -13.26 5.44
C MET A 45 -7.05 -13.55 6.80
N VAL A 46 -7.70 -12.55 7.40
CA VAL A 46 -8.42 -12.71 8.67
C VAL A 46 -9.80 -13.32 8.44
N PHE A 47 -10.62 -12.69 7.60
CA PHE A 47 -12.02 -13.06 7.42
C PHE A 47 -12.23 -14.30 6.54
N GLY A 48 -11.33 -14.59 5.59
CA GLY A 48 -11.47 -15.74 4.70
C GLY A 48 -11.48 -17.07 5.46
N PRO A 49 -10.37 -17.46 6.12
CA PRO A 49 -10.30 -18.74 6.85
C PRO A 49 -11.28 -18.81 8.02
N ILE A 50 -11.42 -17.72 8.79
CA ILE A 50 -12.33 -17.64 9.93
C ILE A 50 -13.79 -17.73 9.47
N GLY A 51 -14.13 -17.02 8.39
CA GLY A 51 -15.46 -17.05 7.78
C GLY A 51 -15.81 -18.46 7.30
N ILE A 52 -14.89 -19.14 6.61
CA ILE A 52 -15.11 -20.52 6.16
C ILE A 52 -15.31 -21.46 7.36
N TYR A 53 -14.55 -21.29 8.45
CA TYR A 53 -14.73 -22.11 9.65
C TYR A 53 -16.14 -21.99 10.21
N PHE A 54 -16.61 -20.77 10.49
CA PHE A 54 -17.93 -20.57 11.09
C PHE A 54 -19.07 -20.86 10.12
N LEU A 55 -18.86 -20.63 8.82
CA LEU A 55 -19.83 -21.00 7.80
C LEU A 55 -19.99 -22.52 7.72
N THR A 56 -18.89 -23.29 7.75
CA THR A 56 -18.93 -24.74 7.53
C THR A 56 -19.21 -25.57 8.78
N VAL A 57 -18.82 -25.09 9.97
CA VAL A 57 -18.92 -25.88 11.22
C VAL A 57 -20.33 -26.38 11.51
N ASN A 58 -21.35 -25.52 11.36
CA ASN A 58 -22.73 -25.89 11.68
C ASN A 58 -23.58 -26.24 10.45
N THR A 59 -23.22 -25.74 9.26
CA THR A 59 -24.02 -25.95 8.04
C THR A 59 -23.65 -27.22 7.28
N VAL A 60 -22.36 -27.57 7.23
CA VAL A 60 -21.83 -28.71 6.47
C VAL A 60 -21.45 -29.86 7.40
N PHE A 61 -20.77 -29.55 8.50
CA PHE A 61 -20.14 -30.56 9.36
C PHE A 61 -20.91 -30.85 10.66
N ARG A 62 -22.13 -30.32 10.82
CA ARG A 62 -23.05 -30.60 11.95
C ARG A 62 -22.39 -30.46 13.34
N GLY A 63 -21.50 -29.50 13.49
CA GLY A 63 -20.79 -29.21 14.74
C GLY A 63 -19.40 -29.85 14.86
N ASN A 64 -18.91 -30.59 13.87
CA ASN A 64 -17.55 -31.15 13.92
C ASN A 64 -16.49 -30.08 13.59
N SER A 65 -15.90 -29.53 14.65
CA SER A 65 -14.87 -28.49 14.57
C SER A 65 -13.57 -28.95 13.90
N THR A 66 -13.24 -30.25 13.92
CA THR A 66 -12.05 -30.78 13.26
C THR A 66 -12.18 -30.69 11.74
N PHE A 67 -13.31 -31.14 11.17
CA PHE A 67 -13.54 -31.04 9.72
C PHE A 67 -13.68 -29.58 9.27
N ALA A 68 -14.34 -28.74 10.06
CA ALA A 68 -14.44 -27.31 9.79
C ALA A 68 -13.06 -26.62 9.84
N GLY A 69 -12.20 -27.02 10.79
CA GLY A 69 -10.83 -26.54 10.88
C GLY A 69 -9.98 -26.94 9.67
N ILE A 70 -10.11 -28.18 9.20
CA ILE A 70 -9.44 -28.64 7.97
C ILE A 70 -9.93 -27.84 6.75
N ALA A 71 -11.24 -27.61 6.63
CA ALA A 71 -11.80 -26.80 5.56
C ALA A 71 -11.27 -25.35 5.60
N ALA A 72 -11.15 -24.76 6.79
CA ALA A 72 -10.56 -23.44 6.97
C ALA A 72 -9.07 -23.41 6.59
N ALA A 73 -8.30 -24.45 6.92
CA ALA A 73 -6.90 -24.55 6.51
C ALA A 73 -6.76 -24.65 4.98
N ILE A 74 -7.65 -25.39 4.31
CA ILE A 74 -7.70 -25.44 2.84
C ILE A 74 -8.06 -24.05 2.28
N ALA A 75 -9.05 -23.36 2.85
CA ALA A 75 -9.43 -22.02 2.44
C ALA A 75 -8.29 -21.00 2.59
N ALA A 76 -7.47 -21.11 3.65
CA ALA A 76 -6.28 -20.26 3.81
C ALA A 76 -5.27 -20.44 2.66
N ASN A 77 -5.05 -21.67 2.20
CA ASN A 77 -4.21 -21.92 1.03
C ASN A 77 -4.83 -21.33 -0.25
N VAL A 78 -6.15 -21.41 -0.41
CA VAL A 78 -6.85 -20.76 -1.54
C VAL A 78 -6.67 -19.24 -1.50
N VAL A 79 -6.76 -18.61 -0.33
CA VAL A 79 -6.51 -17.17 -0.16
C VAL A 79 -5.07 -16.82 -0.55
N LEU A 80 -4.08 -17.65 -0.18
CA LEU A 80 -2.70 -17.47 -0.60
C LEU A 80 -2.56 -17.55 -2.14
N PHE A 81 -3.17 -18.53 -2.79
CA PHE A 81 -3.17 -18.62 -4.25
C PHE A 81 -3.86 -17.40 -4.89
N ALA A 82 -4.98 -16.95 -4.33
CA ALA A 82 -5.67 -15.76 -4.82
C ALA A 82 -4.80 -14.50 -4.70
N TYR A 83 -4.03 -14.36 -3.62
CA TYR A 83 -3.05 -13.27 -3.46
C TYR A 83 -2.03 -13.26 -4.59
N ILE A 84 -1.41 -14.41 -4.86
CA ILE A 84 -0.42 -14.54 -5.95
C ILE A 84 -1.06 -14.25 -7.31
N TYR A 85 -2.27 -14.76 -7.54
CA TYR A 85 -3.00 -14.54 -8.79
C TYR A 85 -3.34 -13.08 -9.04
N VAL A 86 -3.84 -12.37 -8.01
CA VAL A 86 -4.13 -10.94 -8.11
C VAL A 86 -2.85 -10.14 -8.33
N ALA A 87 -1.77 -10.46 -7.61
CA ALA A 87 -0.49 -9.81 -7.82
C ALA A 87 0.00 -9.96 -9.27
N TRP A 88 -0.18 -11.14 -9.88
CA TRP A 88 0.16 -11.36 -11.29
C TRP A 88 -0.73 -10.60 -12.27
N LEU A 89 -2.03 -10.48 -11.97
CA LEU A 89 -2.95 -9.70 -12.79
C LEU A 89 -2.59 -8.21 -12.77
N GLU A 90 -2.17 -7.71 -11.62
CA GLU A 90 -1.75 -6.33 -11.43
C GLU A 90 -0.44 -6.02 -12.17
N ASP A 91 0.54 -6.92 -12.08
CA ASP A 91 1.80 -6.83 -12.81
C ASP A 91 1.57 -6.79 -14.34
N GLN A 92 0.64 -7.58 -14.87
CA GLN A 92 0.25 -7.49 -16.28
C GLN A 92 -0.44 -6.18 -16.66
N GLY A 93 -1.23 -5.61 -15.75
CA GLY A 93 -1.93 -4.34 -15.97
C GLY A 93 -0.96 -3.19 -16.18
N GLU A 94 0.04 -3.07 -15.30
CA GLU A 94 1.08 -2.04 -15.39
C GLU A 94 1.89 -2.15 -16.70
N GLN A 95 2.26 -3.37 -17.11
CA GLN A 95 2.99 -3.57 -18.38
C GLN A 95 2.15 -3.13 -19.59
N LYS A 96 0.84 -3.47 -19.61
CA LYS A 96 -0.06 -3.08 -20.72
C LYS A 96 -0.29 -1.57 -20.79
N GLU A 97 -0.37 -0.89 -19.65
CA GLU A 97 -0.49 0.58 -19.61
C GLU A 97 0.80 1.26 -20.05
N ALA A 98 1.96 0.75 -19.64
CA ALA A 98 3.26 1.25 -20.08
C ALA A 98 3.45 1.11 -21.60
N ASP A 99 3.07 -0.03 -22.17
CA ASP A 99 3.15 -0.27 -23.62
C ASP A 99 2.21 0.63 -24.42
N LYS A 100 0.98 0.86 -23.93
CA LYS A 100 0.04 1.82 -24.54
C LYS A 100 0.58 3.25 -24.49
N ALA A 101 1.17 3.67 -23.38
CA ALA A 101 1.76 4.99 -23.24
C ALA A 101 2.95 5.21 -24.19
N LYS A 102 3.77 4.18 -24.41
CA LYS A 102 4.87 4.23 -25.41
C LYS A 102 4.36 4.32 -26.84
N SER A 103 3.31 3.57 -27.20
CA SER A 103 2.73 3.60 -28.56
C SER A 103 2.15 4.96 -28.94
N LYS A 104 1.48 5.67 -28.01
CA LYS A 104 0.93 7.02 -28.23
C LYS A 104 2.00 8.12 -28.32
N LYS A 105 3.20 7.89 -27.79
CA LYS A 105 4.33 8.85 -27.88
C LYS A 105 5.15 8.72 -29.16
N ALA A 106 5.01 7.58 -29.85
CA ALA A 106 5.72 7.27 -31.09
C ALA A 106 4.91 7.59 -32.36
N GLN A 107 3.65 8.02 -32.19
CA GLN A 107 2.74 8.47 -33.25
C GLN A 107 2.55 9.98 -33.14
#